data_AF-A0A7W9BSD8-F1
#
_entry.id   AF-A0A7W9BSD8-F1
#
_cell.length_a   1.000
_cell.length_b   1.000
_cell.length_c   1.000
_cell.angle_alpha   90.00
_cell.angle_beta   90.00
_cell.angle_gamma   90.00
#
_symmetry.space_group_name_H-M   'P 1'
#
loop_
_entity.id
_entity.type
_entity.pdbx_description
1 polymer ?
#
loop_
_entity_poly.entity_id
_entity_poly.type
_entity_poly.pdbx_seq_one_letter_code
_entity_poly.pdbx_strand_id
1 'polypeptide(L)'
;MLAWIQQERDRSMKVDYLLVWAANAAIVAVLPAKLGWSGAPLLIFLTYAVTAGIVLTLAEDLRYATLAFTRTDIRSYLKVRVGLVAVFGIVPFLLGRALS
;
A
#
# COMPACT_ATOMS: atom_id res chain seq x y z
N MET A 1 16.61 15.60 31.82
CA MET A 1 15.21 15.85 31.42
C MET A 1 15.02 15.83 29.89
N LEU A 2 15.92 16.43 29.10
CA LEU A 2 15.85 16.41 27.62
C LEU A 2 16.06 15.01 26.99
N ALA A 3 16.94 14.17 27.55
CA ALA A 3 17.23 12.84 27.00
C ALA A 3 16.03 11.87 27.04
N TRP A 4 15.17 11.97 28.06
CA TRP A 4 13.99 11.12 28.20
C TRP A 4 12.91 11.50 27.17
N ILE A 5 12.70 12.80 26.96
CA ILE A 5 11.76 13.33 25.94
C ILE A 5 12.21 12.94 24.51
N GLN A 6 13.52 12.95 24.23
CA GLN A 6 14.06 12.44 22.97
C GLN A 6 13.84 10.94 22.81
N GLN A 7 14.04 10.15 23.88
CA GLN A 7 13.86 8.71 23.83
C GLN A 7 12.39 8.28 23.63
N GLU A 8 11.43 8.96 24.26
CA GLU A 8 9.99 8.76 24.01
C GLU A 8 9.62 9.11 22.57
N ARG A 9 10.12 10.24 22.04
CA ARG A 9 9.88 10.68 20.66
C ARG A 9 10.48 9.74 19.63
N ASP A 10 11.71 9.28 19.84
CA ASP A 10 12.37 8.35 18.93
C ASP A 10 11.67 6.99 18.93
N ARG A 11 11.14 6.56 20.08
CA ARG A 11 10.35 5.34 20.19
C ARG A 11 9.00 5.48 19.49
N SER A 12 8.30 6.61 19.63
CA SER A 12 7.03 6.84 18.93
C SER A 12 7.21 6.89 17.41
N MET A 13 8.25 7.58 16.92
CA MET A 13 8.58 7.61 15.49
C MET A 13 8.88 6.22 14.92
N LYS A 14 9.60 5.37 15.67
CA LYS A 14 9.88 3.99 15.26
C LYS A 14 8.61 3.14 15.17
N VAL A 15 7.66 3.32 16.10
CA VAL A 15 6.39 2.59 16.10
C VAL A 15 5.52 3.02 14.93
N ASP A 16 5.39 4.32 14.67
CA ASP A 16 4.62 4.83 13.53
C ASP A 16 5.19 4.34 12.20
N TYR A 17 6.51 4.32 12.07
CA TYR A 17 7.18 3.80 10.87
C TYR A 17 6.94 2.29 10.68
N LEU A 18 7.01 1.50 11.76
CA LEU A 18 6.70 0.07 11.72
C LEU A 18 5.25 -0.20 11.34
N LEU A 19 4.29 0.59 11.85
CA LEU A 19 2.88 0.47 11.52
C LEU A 19 2.63 0.76 10.04
N VAL A 20 3.28 1.78 9.48
CA VAL A 20 3.20 2.09 8.03
C VAL A 20 3.77 0.95 7.20
N TRP A 21 4.92 0.37 7.60
CA TRP A 21 5.48 -0.80 6.93
C TRP A 21 4.57 -2.02 6.99
N ALA A 22 3.99 -2.30 8.16
CA ALA A 22 3.05 -3.40 8.35
C ALA A 22 1.78 -3.23 7.49
N ALA A 23 1.23 -2.01 7.43
CA ALA A 23 0.08 -1.70 6.60
C ALA A 23 0.39 -1.87 5.10
N ASN A 24 1.55 -1.40 4.64
CA ASN A 24 2.01 -1.62 3.27
C ASN A 24 2.17 -3.12 2.96
N ALA A 25 2.78 -3.89 3.86
CA ALA A 25 2.95 -5.33 3.69
C ALA A 25 1.59 -6.05 3.64
N ALA A 26 0.62 -5.65 4.48
CA ALA A 26 -0.72 -6.22 4.47
C ALA A 26 -1.45 -5.94 3.13
N ILE A 27 -1.33 -4.73 2.61
CA ILE A 27 -1.93 -4.33 1.33
C ILE A 27 -1.26 -5.03 0.14
N VAL A 28 0.06 -5.18 0.15
CA VAL A 28 0.78 -5.74 -1.00
C VAL A 28 0.84 -7.26 -0.96
N ALA A 29 0.74 -7.91 0.21
CA ALA A 29 0.88 -9.37 0.30
C ALA A 29 -0.37 -10.07 0.84
N VAL A 30 -0.82 -9.70 2.04
CA VAL A 30 -1.85 -10.46 2.76
C VAL A 30 -3.21 -10.39 2.06
N LEU A 31 -3.64 -9.18 1.68
CA LEU A 31 -4.92 -8.97 1.03
C LEU A 31 -4.98 -9.60 -0.38
N PRO A 32 -3.95 -9.46 -1.24
CA PRO A 32 -3.88 -10.19 -2.50
C PRO A 32 -3.95 -11.71 -2.33
N ALA A 33 -3.21 -12.27 -1.38
CA ALA A 33 -3.26 -13.71 -1.11
C ALA A 33 -4.67 -14.16 -0.70
N LYS A 34 -5.34 -13.40 0.16
CA LYS A 34 -6.71 -13.69 0.59
C LYS A 34 -7.70 -13.61 -0.58
N LEU A 35 -7.55 -12.62 -1.46
CA LEU A 35 -8.34 -12.48 -2.69
C LEU A 35 -8.12 -13.66 -3.65
N GLY A 36 -6.88 -14.12 -3.77
CA GLY A 36 -6.55 -15.31 -4.55
C GLY A 36 -7.23 -16.54 -3.99
N TRP A 37 -7.12 -16.74 -2.67
CA TRP A 37 -7.68 -17.89 -1.97
C TRP A 37 -9.22 -17.92 -2.00
N SER A 38 -9.88 -16.77 -2.08
CA SER A 38 -11.33 -16.71 -2.26
C SER A 38 -11.79 -17.06 -3.68
N GLY A 39 -10.87 -17.44 -4.59
CA GLY A 39 -11.17 -17.76 -5.98
C GLY A 39 -11.51 -16.54 -6.85
N ALA A 40 -11.26 -15.32 -6.36
CA ALA A 40 -11.64 -14.09 -7.07
C ALA A 40 -10.98 -14.03 -8.47
N PRO A 41 -11.69 -13.55 -9.51
CA PRO A 41 -11.11 -13.38 -10.83
C PRO A 41 -10.01 -12.32 -10.84
N LEU A 42 -9.09 -12.43 -11.80
CA LEU A 42 -7.95 -11.52 -11.95
C LEU A 42 -8.39 -10.04 -12.07
N LEU A 43 -9.55 -9.77 -12.69
CA LEU A 43 -10.08 -8.40 -12.80
C LEU A 43 -10.39 -7.77 -11.43
N ILE A 44 -10.83 -8.56 -10.45
CA ILE A 44 -11.05 -8.05 -9.07
C ILE A 44 -9.71 -7.71 -8.43
N PHE A 45 -8.68 -8.55 -8.61
CA PHE A 45 -7.33 -8.24 -8.16
C PHE A 45 -6.77 -6.95 -8.80
N LEU A 46 -6.96 -6.76 -10.11
CA LEU A 46 -6.50 -5.55 -10.79
C LEU A 46 -7.22 -4.30 -10.28
N THR A 47 -8.54 -4.40 -10.07
CA THR A 47 -9.33 -3.32 -9.48
C THR A 47 -8.84 -3.00 -8.07
N TYR A 48 -8.56 -4.03 -7.27
CA TYR A 48 -7.96 -3.90 -5.95
C TYR A 48 -6.59 -3.21 -6.02
N ALA A 49 -5.71 -3.60 -6.95
CA ALA A 49 -4.37 -3.01 -7.05
C ALA A 49 -4.43 -1.52 -7.38
N VAL A 50 -5.38 -1.11 -8.23
CA VAL A 50 -5.65 0.31 -8.53
C VAL A 50 -6.12 1.06 -7.28
N THR A 51 -7.15 0.55 -6.59
CA THR A 51 -7.69 1.23 -5.41
C THR A 51 -6.66 1.28 -4.27
N ALA A 52 -5.92 0.19 -4.04
CA ALA A 52 -4.85 0.13 -3.05
C ALA A 52 -3.69 1.10 -3.38
N GLY A 53 -3.24 1.16 -4.63
CA GLY A 53 -2.19 2.10 -5.04
C GLY A 53 -2.61 3.57 -4.85
N ILE A 54 -3.88 3.89 -5.12
CA ILE A 54 -4.45 5.21 -4.85
C ILE A 54 -4.48 5.48 -3.34
N VAL A 55 -5.05 4.56 -2.55
CA VAL A 55 -5.17 4.71 -1.09
C VAL A 55 -3.80 4.89 -0.43
N LEU A 56 -2.80 4.10 -0.81
CA LEU A 56 -1.43 4.25 -0.30
C LEU A 56 -0.82 5.60 -0.65
N THR A 57 -1.09 6.11 -1.86
CA THR A 57 -0.64 7.44 -2.26
C THR A 57 -1.27 8.53 -1.40
N LEU A 58 -2.59 8.44 -1.15
CA LEU A 58 -3.31 9.42 -0.34
C LEU A 58 -2.99 9.32 1.15
N ALA A 59 -2.62 8.14 1.64
CA ALA A 59 -2.18 7.94 3.01
C ALA A 59 -0.84 8.60 3.32
N GLU A 60 0.02 8.82 2.31
CA GLU A 60 1.23 9.62 2.48
C GLU A 60 0.94 11.11 2.54
N ASP A 61 0.12 11.61 1.61
CA ASP A 61 -0.28 13.01 1.58
C ASP A 61 -1.63 13.20 0.88
N LEU A 62 -2.63 13.67 1.63
CA LEU A 62 -3.97 13.95 1.11
C LEU A 62 -3.96 15.06 0.04
N ARG A 63 -2.94 15.93 0.01
CA ARG A 63 -2.76 16.95 -1.03
C ARG A 63 -2.57 16.33 -2.42
N TYR A 64 -2.13 15.07 -2.51
CA TYR A 64 -2.03 14.38 -3.78
C TYR A 64 -3.41 14.13 -4.44
N ALA A 65 -4.50 14.09 -3.68
CA ALA A 65 -5.84 13.95 -4.25
C ALA A 65 -6.21 15.13 -5.17
N THR A 66 -5.98 16.35 -4.71
CA THR A 66 -6.27 17.57 -5.47
C THR A 66 -5.24 17.80 -6.57
N LEU A 67 -3.97 17.53 -6.28
CA LEU A 67 -2.88 17.75 -7.24
C LEU A 67 -2.82 16.69 -8.34
N ALA A 68 -3.37 15.49 -8.16
CA ALA A 68 -3.40 14.46 -9.22
C ALA A 68 -4.12 14.93 -10.49
N PHE A 69 -5.07 15.87 -10.39
CA PHE A 69 -5.77 16.40 -11.56
C PHE A 69 -4.99 17.48 -12.29
N THR A 70 -4.16 18.24 -11.58
CA THR A 70 -3.46 19.42 -12.11
C THR A 70 -1.99 19.15 -12.47
N ARG A 71 -1.36 18.17 -11.82
CA ARG A 71 0.08 17.89 -11.92
C ARG A 71 0.38 16.54 -12.54
N THR A 72 1.13 16.54 -13.64
CA THR A 72 1.53 15.33 -14.38
C THR A 72 2.47 14.42 -13.60
N ASP A 73 3.38 15.00 -12.82
CA ASP A 73 4.34 14.28 -11.97
C ASP A 73 3.63 13.42 -10.91
N ILE A 74 2.57 13.95 -10.30
CA ILE A 74 1.80 13.22 -9.29
C ILE A 74 0.97 12.11 -9.93
N ARG A 75 0.45 12.32 -11.16
CA ARG A 75 -0.19 11.22 -11.92
C ARG A 75 0.80 10.11 -12.23
N SER A 76 2.02 10.44 -12.64
CA SER A 76 3.06 9.46 -12.90
C SER A 76 3.43 8.70 -11.62
N TYR A 77 3.55 9.39 -10.49
CA TYR A 77 3.77 8.76 -9.19
C TYR A 77 2.65 7.78 -8.81
N LEU A 78 1.39 8.20 -8.94
CA LEU A 78 0.22 7.35 -8.72
C LEU A 78 0.25 6.09 -9.59
N LYS A 79 0.53 6.23 -10.90
CA LYS A 79 0.64 5.10 -11.82
C LYS A 79 1.76 4.14 -11.42
N VAL A 80 2.93 4.67 -11.04
CA VAL A 80 4.05 3.86 -10.56
C VAL A 80 3.61 3.09 -9.31
N ARG A 81 2.93 3.74 -8.37
CA ARG A 81 2.50 3.09 -7.14
C ARG A 81 1.46 1.99 -7.35
N VAL A 82 0.48 2.24 -8.21
CA VAL A 82 -0.46 1.19 -8.67
C VAL A 82 0.31 0.04 -9.33
N GLY A 83 1.29 0.35 -10.17
CA GLY A 83 2.16 -0.65 -10.80
C GLY A 83 2.92 -1.50 -9.77
N LEU A 84 3.49 -0.88 -8.73
CA LEU A 84 4.17 -1.60 -7.65
C LEU A 84 3.20 -2.53 -6.91
N VAL A 85 2.00 -2.06 -6.54
CA VAL A 85 1.00 -2.90 -5.88
C VAL A 85 0.58 -4.07 -6.77
N ALA A 86 0.39 -3.85 -8.07
CA ALA A 86 0.05 -4.91 -9.01
C ALA A 86 1.18 -5.93 -9.16
N VAL A 87 2.41 -5.47 -9.38
CA VAL A 87 3.58 -6.34 -9.62
C VAL A 87 3.96 -7.12 -8.37
N PHE A 88 3.94 -6.51 -7.19
CA PHE A 88 4.27 -7.22 -5.96
C PHE A 88 3.08 -8.01 -5.41
N GLY A 89 1.85 -7.56 -5.66
CA GLY A 89 0.63 -8.24 -5.21
C GLY A 89 0.23 -9.45 -6.07
N ILE A 90 0.66 -9.52 -7.33
CA ILE A 90 0.26 -10.63 -8.20
C ILE A 90 0.80 -11.97 -7.71
N VAL A 91 2.03 -12.00 -7.19
CA VAL A 91 2.66 -13.22 -6.64
C VAL A 91 1.83 -13.80 -5.50
N PRO A 92 1.54 -13.07 -4.41
CA PRO A 92 0.70 -13.58 -3.34
C PRO A 92 -0.72 -13.91 -3.81
N PHE A 93 -1.31 -13.14 -4.73
CA PHE A 93 -2.61 -13.48 -5.32
C PHE A 93 -2.61 -14.84 -6.03
N LEU A 94 -1.61 -15.10 -6.88
CA LEU A 94 -1.48 -16.37 -7.59
C LEU A 94 -1.21 -17.53 -6.63
N LEU A 95 -0.37 -17.31 -5.60
CA LEU A 95 -0.13 -18.30 -4.56
C LEU A 95 -1.42 -18.64 -3.79
N GLY A 96 -2.18 -17.62 -3.37
CA GLY A 96 -3.47 -17.84 -2.71
C GLY A 96 -4.45 -18.61 -3.61
N ARG A 97 -4.48 -18.28 -4.91
CA ARG A 97 -5.34 -18.97 -5.88
C ARG A 97 -4.94 -20.42 -6.11
N ALA A 98 -3.64 -20.73 -6.10
CA ALA A 98 -3.16 -22.10 -6.24
C ALA A 98 -3.48 -22.99 -5.01
N LEU A 99 -3.82 -22.38 -3.87
CA LEU A 99 -4.18 -23.04 -2.61
C LEU A 99 -5.69 -23.11 -2.36
N SER A 100 -6.50 -22.57 -3.29
CA SER A 100 -7.98 -22.57 -3.29
C SER A 100 -8.51 -23.83 -3.97
#